data_AF-A0A2G6MVC4-F1
#
_entry.id   AF-A0A2G6MVC4-F1
#
_cell.length_a   1.000
_cell.length_b   1.000
_cell.length_c   1.000
_cell.angle_alpha   90.00
_cell.angle_beta   90.00
_cell.angle_gamma   90.00
#
_symmetry.space_group_name_H-M   'P 1'
#
loop_
_entity.id
_entity.type
_entity.pdbx_description
1 polymer ?
#
loop_
_entity_poly.entity_id
_entity_poly.type
_entity_poly.pdbx_seq_one_letter_code
_entity_poly.pdbx_strand_id
1 'polypeptide(L)'
;SINDITSALVVNGYSRGLEQEADAIALELLQRVGYNPWALKHVLEEMDRQWDPRGPGFARTHPSPQDRIGSIQPLLAGRPEVKVTAARADRFARAVGD
;
A
#
# COMPACT_ATOMS: atom_id res chain seq x y z
N SER A 1 -12.86 13.99 -25.27
CA SER A 1 -12.90 12.79 -26.15
C SER A 1 -12.86 11.53 -25.28
N ILE A 2 -13.28 10.35 -25.75
CA ILE A 2 -13.09 9.08 -24.98
C ILE A 2 -11.59 8.87 -24.67
N ASN A 3 -10.73 9.31 -25.59
CA ASN A 3 -9.29 9.29 -25.42
C ASN A 3 -8.79 10.15 -24.25
N ASP A 4 -9.45 11.25 -23.89
CA ASP A 4 -9.06 12.07 -22.72
C ASP A 4 -9.41 11.38 -21.40
N ILE A 5 -10.51 10.63 -21.36
CA ILE A 5 -10.94 9.89 -20.17
C ILE A 5 -9.98 8.72 -19.93
N THR A 6 -9.61 7.98 -20.97
CA THR A 6 -8.62 6.91 -20.87
C THR A 6 -7.23 7.46 -20.57
N SER A 7 -6.83 8.60 -21.16
CA SER A 7 -5.56 9.24 -20.82
C SER A 7 -5.54 9.83 -19.43
N ALA A 8 -6.65 10.39 -18.92
CA ALA A 8 -6.71 10.86 -17.54
C ALA A 8 -6.57 9.69 -16.54
N LEU A 9 -7.14 8.53 -16.84
CA LEU A 9 -7.01 7.31 -16.03
C LEU A 9 -5.61 6.67 -16.13
N VAL A 10 -4.96 6.75 -17.29
CA VAL A 10 -3.64 6.13 -17.55
C VAL A 10 -2.47 7.05 -17.17
N VAL A 11 -2.62 8.38 -17.32
CA VAL A 11 -1.54 9.37 -17.12
C VAL A 11 -1.56 10.00 -15.73
N ASN A 12 -2.72 10.19 -15.10
CA ASN A 12 -2.77 10.80 -13.76
C ASN A 12 -2.56 9.80 -12.61
N GLY A 13 -2.36 8.52 -12.92
CA GLY A 13 -2.53 7.47 -11.92
C GLY A 13 -4.00 7.29 -11.55
N TYR A 14 -4.28 6.37 -10.63
CA TYR A 14 -5.58 6.37 -9.97
C TYR A 14 -5.80 7.75 -9.33
N SER A 15 -7.04 8.26 -9.40
CA SER A 15 -7.33 9.54 -8.74
C SER A 15 -6.90 9.45 -7.27
N ARG A 16 -6.44 10.57 -6.68
CA ARG A 16 -6.01 10.56 -5.26
C ARG A 16 -7.07 9.95 -4.32
N GLY A 17 -8.34 10.09 -4.66
CA GLY A 17 -9.45 9.44 -3.92
C GLY A 17 -9.46 7.92 -4.05
N LEU A 18 -9.20 7.37 -5.25
CA LEU A 18 -9.13 5.92 -5.48
C LEU A 18 -7.93 5.29 -4.74
N GLU A 19 -6.81 5.99 -4.65
CA GLU A 19 -5.64 5.54 -3.89
C GLU A 19 -5.93 5.47 -2.38
N GLN A 20 -6.58 6.50 -1.85
CA GLN A 20 -7.00 6.52 -0.45
C GLN A 20 -8.03 5.43 -0.13
N GLU A 21 -8.98 5.20 -1.03
CA GLU A 21 -9.97 4.13 -0.90
C GLU A 21 -9.30 2.76 -0.95
N ALA A 22 -8.37 2.54 -1.88
CA ALA A 22 -7.59 1.31 -1.98
C ALA A 22 -6.82 1.02 -0.70
N ASP A 23 -6.17 2.04 -0.12
CA ASP A 23 -5.44 1.91 1.14
C ASP A 23 -6.37 1.63 2.33
N ALA A 24 -7.52 2.30 2.40
CA ALA A 24 -8.52 2.03 3.44
C ALA A 24 -9.06 0.59 3.37
N ILE A 25 -9.36 0.11 2.15
CA ILE A 25 -9.80 -1.27 1.91
C ILE A 25 -8.68 -2.26 2.28
N ALA A 26 -7.43 -1.96 1.94
CA ALA A 26 -6.30 -2.81 2.31
C ALA A 26 -6.19 -2.97 3.84
N LEU A 27 -6.35 -1.89 4.61
CA LEU A 27 -6.35 -1.95 6.08
C LEU A 27 -7.49 -2.83 6.62
N GLU A 28 -8.69 -2.70 6.07
CA GLU A 28 -9.84 -3.55 6.45
C GLU A 28 -9.58 -5.01 6.11
N LEU A 29 -9.09 -5.29 4.90
CA LEU A 29 -8.82 -6.65 4.45
C LEU A 29 -7.78 -7.32 5.34
N LEU A 30 -6.65 -6.64 5.60
CA LEU A 30 -5.60 -7.13 6.48
C LEU A 30 -6.17 -7.53 7.84
N GLN A 31 -6.97 -6.67 8.45
CA GLN A 31 -7.63 -6.95 9.73
C GLN A 31 -8.56 -8.17 9.64
N ARG A 32 -9.42 -8.22 8.61
CA ARG A 32 -10.43 -9.27 8.44
C ARG A 32 -9.83 -10.66 8.24
N VAL A 33 -8.69 -10.75 7.58
CA VAL A 33 -8.01 -12.03 7.35
C VAL A 33 -6.92 -12.34 8.39
N GLY A 34 -6.83 -11.53 9.46
CA GLY A 34 -5.94 -11.79 10.60
C GLY A 34 -4.48 -11.38 10.36
N TYR A 35 -4.19 -10.54 9.36
CA TYR A 35 -2.90 -9.86 9.22
C TYR A 35 -2.87 -8.57 10.05
N ASN A 36 -1.65 -8.11 10.34
CA ASN A 36 -1.43 -6.84 11.01
C ASN A 36 -1.80 -5.67 10.09
N PRO A 37 -2.79 -4.81 10.42
CA PRO A 37 -3.12 -3.64 9.61
C PRO A 37 -1.95 -2.66 9.48
N TRP A 38 -1.05 -2.63 10.47
CA TRP A 38 0.18 -1.82 10.43
C TRP A 38 1.19 -2.31 9.39
N ALA A 39 1.02 -3.52 8.84
CA ALA A 39 1.91 -4.05 7.80
C ALA A 39 1.90 -3.19 6.53
N LEU A 40 0.77 -2.55 6.18
CA LEU A 40 0.73 -1.64 5.04
C LEU A 40 1.67 -0.44 5.25
N LYS A 41 1.67 0.15 6.45
CA LYS A 41 2.60 1.23 6.81
C LYS A 41 4.05 0.78 6.68
N HIS A 42 4.40 -0.42 7.14
CA HIS A 42 5.76 -0.95 7.00
C HIS A 42 6.18 -1.17 5.55
N VAL A 43 5.28 -1.67 4.70
CA VAL A 43 5.54 -1.79 3.26
C VAL A 43 5.80 -0.41 2.65
N LEU A 44 4.98 0.59 2.99
CA LEU A 44 5.16 1.96 2.50
C LEU A 44 6.46 2.58 3.01
N GLU A 45 6.86 2.35 4.26
CA GLU A 45 8.13 2.79 4.81
C GLU A 45 9.33 2.16 4.07
N GLU A 46 9.25 0.88 3.72
CA GLU A 46 10.30 0.22 2.94
C GLU A 46 10.34 0.76 1.49
N MET A 47 9.18 0.97 0.88
CA MET A 47 9.07 1.59 -0.45
C MET A 47 9.66 3.00 -0.47
N ASP A 48 9.45 3.78 0.60
CA ASP A 48 9.96 5.15 0.71
C ASP A 48 11.49 5.21 0.68
N ARG A 49 12.17 4.23 1.30
CA ARG A 49 13.64 4.16 1.30
C ARG A 49 14.25 4.02 -0.09
N GLN A 50 13.49 3.45 -1.02
CA GLN A 50 13.91 3.22 -2.40
C GLN A 50 13.15 4.11 -3.39
N TRP A 51 12.42 5.11 -2.89
CA TRP A 51 11.53 5.91 -3.71
C TRP A 51 12.30 6.90 -4.59
N ASP A 52 12.09 6.79 -5.90
CA ASP A 52 12.45 7.82 -6.86
C ASP A 52 11.17 8.33 -7.53
N PRO A 53 10.77 9.60 -7.33
CA PRO A 53 9.61 10.20 -8.00
C PRO A 53 9.70 10.17 -9.54
N ARG A 54 10.91 10.02 -10.10
CA ARG A 54 11.16 9.86 -11.55
C ARG A 54 11.38 8.40 -11.94
N GLY A 55 11.27 7.48 -10.98
CA GLY A 55 11.45 6.06 -11.16
C GLY A 55 10.39 5.45 -12.09
N PRO A 56 10.64 4.25 -12.62
CA PRO A 56 9.73 3.61 -13.55
C PRO A 56 8.45 3.10 -12.88
N GLY A 57 7.41 2.86 -13.69
CA GLY A 57 6.19 2.16 -13.28
C GLY A 57 5.45 2.84 -12.13
N PHE A 58 5.50 2.21 -10.96
CA PHE A 58 4.70 2.53 -9.77
C PHE A 58 4.85 4.00 -9.33
N ALA A 59 6.07 4.54 -9.37
CA ALA A 59 6.33 5.92 -8.95
C ALA A 59 5.75 6.99 -9.88
N ARG A 60 5.34 6.61 -11.11
CA ARG A 60 4.68 7.51 -12.07
C ARG A 60 3.16 7.53 -11.92
N THR A 61 2.57 6.49 -11.35
CA THR A 61 1.11 6.28 -11.34
C THR A 61 0.50 6.27 -9.94
N HIS A 62 1.31 6.34 -8.89
CA HIS A 62 0.86 6.41 -7.50
C HIS A 62 1.49 7.62 -6.79
N PRO A 63 0.81 8.20 -5.78
CA PRO A 63 1.40 9.18 -4.88
C PRO A 63 2.62 8.63 -4.14
N SER A 64 3.40 9.53 -3.54
CA SER A 64 4.56 9.13 -2.73
C SER A 64 4.13 8.21 -1.56
N PRO A 65 5.01 7.31 -1.10
CA PRO A 65 4.73 6.50 0.08
C PRO A 65 4.44 7.36 1.32
N GLN A 66 5.12 8.50 1.49
CA GLN A 66 4.85 9.45 2.58
C GLN A 66 3.43 10.06 2.51
N ASP A 67 2.97 10.46 1.32
CA ASP A 67 1.60 10.96 1.13
C ASP A 67 0.58 9.89 1.57
N ARG A 68 0.83 8.63 1.17
CA ARG A 68 -0.04 7.49 1.51
C ARG A 68 -0.01 7.18 2.99
N ILE A 69 1.16 7.16 3.63
CA ILE A 69 1.31 7.01 5.10
C ILE A 69 0.49 8.07 5.82
N GLY A 70 0.59 9.34 5.39
CA GLY A 70 -0.19 10.44 5.96
C GLY A 70 -1.70 10.20 5.88
N SER A 71 -2.18 9.62 4.77
CA SER A 71 -3.60 9.31 4.58
C SER A 71 -4.11 8.15 5.44
N ILE A 72 -3.28 7.11 5.67
CA ILE A 72 -3.67 5.93 6.45
C ILE A 72 -3.46 6.09 7.95
N GLN A 73 -2.59 7.01 8.38
CA GLN A 73 -2.24 7.19 9.79
C GLN A 73 -3.48 7.39 10.71
N PRO A 74 -4.49 8.20 10.34
CA PRO A 74 -5.72 8.33 11.15
C PRO A 74 -6.55 7.05 11.17
N LEU A 75 -6.52 6.26 10.09
CA LEU A 75 -7.27 5.00 9.96
C LEU A 75 -6.66 3.86 10.78
N LEU A 76 -5.37 3.95 11.10
CA LEU A 76 -4.65 2.98 11.93
C LEU A 76 -4.91 3.18 13.43
N ALA A 77 -5.33 4.38 13.84
CA ALA A 77 -5.61 4.68 15.25
C ALA A 77 -6.64 3.71 15.82
N GLY A 78 -6.29 3.02 16.91
CA GLY A 78 -7.15 2.04 17.57
C GLY A 78 -7.19 0.65 16.94
N ARG A 79 -6.47 0.40 15.83
CA ARG A 79 -6.34 -0.95 15.27
C ARG A 79 -5.28 -1.76 16.03
N PRO A 80 -5.57 -3.03 16.37
CA PRO A 80 -4.63 -3.86 17.10
C PRO A 80 -3.41 -4.19 16.24
N GLU A 81 -2.25 -4.16 16.87
CA GLU A 81 -1.06 -4.74 16.27
C GLU A 81 -1.15 -6.27 16.37
N VAL A 82 -1.17 -6.95 15.22
CA VAL A 82 -1.23 -8.41 15.17
C VAL A 82 0.19 -8.96 15.04
N LYS A 83 0.59 -9.83 15.97
CA LYS A 83 1.91 -10.47 15.91
C LYS A 83 1.96 -11.49 14.77
N VAL A 84 3.05 -11.46 14.02
CA VAL A 84 3.36 -12.47 13.01
C VAL A 84 3.63 -13.80 13.71
N THR A 85 2.92 -14.86 13.31
CA THR A 85 3.14 -16.21 13.85
C THR A 85 4.34 -16.87 13.18
N ALA A 86 5.06 -17.73 13.92
CA ALA A 86 6.20 -18.49 13.39
C ALA A 86 5.79 -19.32 12.15
N ALA A 87 4.64 -19.99 12.20
CA ALA A 87 4.15 -20.76 11.07
C ALA A 87 3.91 -19.92 9.80
N ARG A 88 3.52 -18.64 9.92
CA ARG A 88 3.44 -17.74 8.76
C ARG A 88 4.84 -17.40 8.25
N ALA A 89 5.76 -17.06 9.15
CA ALA A 89 7.14 -16.72 8.78
C ALA A 89 7.82 -17.89 8.05
N ASP A 90 7.65 -19.12 8.54
CA ASP A 90 8.19 -20.33 7.91
C ASP A 90 7.61 -20.54 6.50
N ARG A 91 6.29 -20.34 6.31
CA ARG A 91 5.66 -20.41 4.98
C ARG A 91 6.21 -19.35 4.04
N PHE A 92 6.46 -18.15 4.54
CA PHE A 92 7.04 -17.07 3.75
C PHE A 92 8.47 -17.42 3.32
N ALA A 93 9.35 -17.77 4.25
CA ALA A 93 10.75 -18.13 3.96
C ALA A 93 10.86 -19.24 2.91
N ARG A 94 10.05 -20.30 3.05
CA ARG A 94 9.98 -21.40 2.06
C ARG A 94 9.55 -20.95 0.67
N ALA A 95 8.70 -19.92 0.57
CA ALA A 95 8.18 -19.43 -0.70
C ALA A 95 9.15 -18.46 -1.40
N VAL A 96 9.87 -17.63 -0.64
CA VAL A 96 10.81 -16.64 -1.20
C VAL A 96 12.23 -17.17 -1.40
N GLY A 97 12.57 -18.32 -0.80
CA GLY A 97 13.83 -19.02 -1.07
C GLY A 97 15.05 -18.45 -0.36
N ASP A 98 14.86 -17.84 0.81
CA ASP A 98 15.94 -17.40 1.69
C ASP A 98 16.55 -18.56 2.51
#